data_AF-A0A192C5S7-F1
#
_entry.id   AF-A0A192C5S7-F1
#
_cell.length_a   1.000
_cell.length_b   1.000
_cell.length_c   1.000
_cell.angle_alpha   90.00
_cell.angle_beta   90.00
_cell.angle_gamma   90.00
#
_symmetry.space_group_name_H-M   'P 1'
#
loop_
_entity.id
_entity.type
_entity.pdbx_description
1 polymer ?
#
loop_
_entity_poly.entity_id
_entity_poly.type
_entity_poly.pdbx_seq_one_letter_code
_entity_poly.pdbx_strand_id
1 'polypeptide(L)'
;MLKARRTSSTVVVNTVASENPDEAGRYSMDVEHGQYSVTLLVEGFPPSHAGTITVYEGSRPGTLNDFLGAMTEDDVRPEALRRFEQMVEEVSRNASAVAQNTAAAKKSASDASASASEAATHATDAAASSRAASTSAGQAASSAQSASSSAGTASTKAREAAKSAAAAESSKSAGSYQRQCRENVRNECRSITKIGSHFCIHSDHEGVRSCHLGTGCGGLKRGSEIFRNECIIKCQ
;
A
#
# COMPACT_ATOMS: atom_id res chain seq x y z
N MET A 1 -63.22 6.04 67.16
CA MET A 1 -63.17 7.12 66.16
C MET A 1 -62.60 6.61 64.86
N LEU A 2 -63.37 6.68 63.77
CA LEU A 2 -62.92 6.35 62.42
C LEU A 2 -62.76 7.64 61.61
N LYS A 3 -61.63 7.77 60.91
CA LYS A 3 -61.34 8.93 60.05
C LYS A 3 -60.90 8.46 58.67
N ALA A 4 -61.62 8.84 57.62
CA ALA A 4 -61.24 8.51 56.25
C ALA A 4 -59.87 9.11 55.90
N ARG A 5 -58.97 8.31 55.28
CA ARG A 5 -57.62 8.75 54.90
C ARG A 5 -57.53 9.27 53.47
N ARG A 6 -58.44 8.86 52.59
CA ARG A 6 -58.44 9.24 51.17
C ARG A 6 -59.85 9.64 50.77
N THR A 7 -60.09 10.93 50.59
CA THR A 7 -61.35 11.47 50.07
C THR A 7 -61.45 11.17 48.58
N SER A 8 -62.06 10.04 48.23
CA SER A 8 -62.46 9.76 46.85
C SER A 8 -63.54 10.76 46.42
N SER A 9 -63.66 11.04 45.12
CA SER A 9 -64.37 12.17 44.49
C SER A 9 -65.89 12.30 44.74
N THR A 10 -66.47 11.51 45.63
CA THR A 10 -67.90 11.53 45.99
C THR A 10 -68.16 11.84 47.47
N VAL A 11 -67.15 11.99 48.32
CA VAL A 11 -67.35 12.26 49.76
C VAL A 11 -66.52 13.47 50.21
N VAL A 12 -67.11 14.67 50.09
CA VAL A 12 -66.68 15.86 50.87
C VAL A 12 -67.42 15.82 52.20
N VAL A 13 -67.04 14.91 53.06
CA VAL A 13 -67.42 14.99 54.47
C VAL A 13 -66.23 14.51 55.29
N ASN A 14 -65.75 15.37 56.17
CA ASN A 14 -64.89 14.97 57.28
C ASN A 14 -65.76 14.16 58.26
N THR A 15 -66.26 12.99 57.84
CA THR A 15 -67.15 12.14 58.64
C THR A 15 -66.29 11.44 59.66
N VAL A 16 -66.12 12.10 60.79
CA VAL A 16 -65.77 11.42 62.03
C VAL A 16 -67.05 10.75 62.49
N ALA A 17 -67.17 9.44 62.33
CA ALA A 17 -68.16 8.72 63.12
C ALA A 17 -67.49 8.16 64.38
N SER A 18 -68.12 8.51 65.49
CA SER A 18 -67.68 8.25 66.84
C SER A 18 -68.92 7.78 67.57
N GLU A 19 -69.06 6.47 67.70
CA GLU A 19 -70.07 5.88 68.56
C GLU A 19 -69.40 5.46 69.87
N ASN A 20 -70.00 5.88 70.98
CA ASN A 20 -69.66 5.32 72.27
C ASN A 20 -70.30 3.93 72.34
N PRO A 21 -69.54 2.88 72.68
CA PRO A 21 -70.12 1.56 72.79
C PRO A 21 -71.19 1.53 73.89
N ASP A 22 -72.18 0.65 73.72
CA ASP A 22 -73.17 0.38 74.76
C ASP A 22 -72.50 -0.23 76.02
N GLU A 23 -73.24 -0.42 77.12
CA GLU A 23 -72.72 -1.02 78.36
C GLU A 23 -72.08 -2.41 78.16
N ALA A 24 -72.27 -3.05 77.01
CA ALA A 24 -71.67 -4.33 76.62
C ALA A 24 -70.47 -4.19 75.65
N GLY A 25 -70.02 -2.97 75.33
CA GLY A 25 -68.87 -2.76 74.47
C GLY A 25 -69.18 -2.81 72.96
N ARG A 26 -70.45 -2.88 72.53
CA ARG A 26 -70.82 -3.01 71.11
C ARG A 26 -70.91 -1.65 70.43
N TYR A 27 -70.38 -1.57 69.22
CA TYR A 27 -70.46 -0.41 68.33
C TYR A 27 -70.92 -0.89 66.95
N SER A 28 -71.64 -0.05 66.19
CA SER A 28 -72.11 -0.41 64.84
C SER A 28 -72.13 0.81 63.94
N MET A 29 -71.19 0.87 62.99
CA MET A 29 -71.02 2.04 62.14
C MET A 29 -71.12 1.66 60.67
N ASP A 30 -72.04 2.30 59.95
CA ASP A 30 -72.12 2.19 58.50
C ASP A 30 -71.04 3.07 57.86
N VAL A 31 -70.18 2.46 57.05
CA VAL A 31 -69.06 3.14 56.37
C VAL A 31 -69.07 2.85 54.87
N GLU A 32 -68.81 3.88 54.08
CA GLU A 32 -68.65 3.75 52.63
C GLU A 32 -67.38 2.97 52.27
N HIS A 33 -67.31 2.45 51.06
CA HIS A 33 -66.07 1.81 50.58
C HIS A 33 -64.91 2.83 50.55
N GLY A 34 -63.74 2.42 51.04
CA GLY A 34 -62.59 3.31 51.18
C GLY A 34 -61.64 2.90 52.28
N GLN A 35 -60.59 3.71 52.46
CA GLN A 35 -59.56 3.47 53.47
C GLN A 35 -59.76 4.38 54.69
N TYR A 36 -59.80 3.77 55.88
CA TYR A 36 -60.07 4.46 57.14
C TYR A 36 -58.96 4.25 58.15
N SER A 37 -58.58 5.33 58.84
CA SER A 37 -57.73 5.32 60.02
C SER A 37 -58.59 5.08 61.25
N VAL A 38 -58.26 4.07 62.05
CA VAL A 38 -58.96 3.69 63.27
C VAL A 38 -58.21 4.24 64.47
N THR A 39 -58.91 4.97 65.34
CA THR A 39 -58.38 5.46 66.62
C THR A 39 -59.33 5.11 67.75
N LEU A 40 -58.80 4.49 68.80
CA LEU A 40 -59.52 4.14 70.02
C LEU A 40 -59.36 5.25 71.05
N LEU A 41 -60.47 5.62 71.68
CA LEU A 41 -60.51 6.59 72.76
C LEU A 41 -61.09 5.88 73.99
N VAL A 42 -60.32 5.82 75.07
CA VAL A 42 -60.72 5.20 76.34
C VAL A 42 -60.64 6.26 77.42
N GLU A 43 -61.67 6.38 78.26
CA GLU A 43 -61.70 7.38 79.33
C GLU A 43 -60.50 7.20 80.28
N GLY A 44 -59.74 8.29 80.47
CA GLY A 44 -58.51 8.30 81.28
C GLY A 44 -57.23 7.92 80.54
N PHE A 45 -57.29 7.53 79.26
CA PHE A 45 -56.12 7.18 78.45
C PHE A 45 -55.98 8.05 77.20
N PRO A 46 -54.75 8.33 76.73
CA PRO A 46 -54.55 9.05 75.48
C PRO A 46 -55.14 8.26 74.29
N PRO A 47 -55.69 8.95 73.27
CA PRO A 47 -56.17 8.29 72.06
C PRO A 47 -55.09 7.41 71.42
N SER A 48 -55.42 6.17 71.08
CA SER A 48 -54.48 5.19 70.52
C SER A 48 -54.87 4.82 69.09
N HIS A 49 -53.90 4.88 68.16
CA HIS A 49 -54.12 4.46 66.78
C HIS A 49 -54.12 2.94 66.68
N ALA A 50 -55.27 2.35 66.34
CA ALA A 50 -55.43 0.90 66.26
C ALA A 50 -54.98 0.32 64.90
N GLY A 51 -54.98 1.12 63.83
CA GLY A 51 -54.54 0.69 62.51
C GLY A 51 -55.34 1.33 61.38
N THR A 52 -55.10 0.86 60.16
CA THR A 52 -55.85 1.27 58.97
C THR A 52 -56.65 0.07 58.47
N ILE A 53 -57.92 0.31 58.13
CA ILE A 53 -58.79 -0.68 57.50
C ILE A 53 -59.13 -0.25 56.07
N THR A 54 -59.38 -1.23 55.21
CA THR A 54 -59.88 -1.00 53.85
C THR A 54 -61.21 -1.71 53.69
N VAL A 55 -62.26 -0.95 53.35
CA VAL A 55 -63.60 -1.46 53.08
C VAL A 55 -63.79 -1.47 51.56
N TYR A 56 -64.05 -2.64 50.99
CA TYR A 56 -64.28 -2.81 49.56
C TYR A 56 -65.78 -2.77 49.26
N GLU A 57 -66.16 -2.50 48.00
CA GLU A 57 -67.56 -2.38 47.55
C GLU A 57 -68.40 -3.65 47.82
N GLY A 58 -67.76 -4.82 47.91
CA GLY A 58 -68.39 -6.10 48.26
C GLY A 58 -68.07 -6.61 49.67
N SER A 59 -67.50 -5.78 50.56
CA SER A 59 -67.15 -6.20 51.92
C SER A 59 -68.40 -6.60 52.71
N ARG A 60 -68.37 -7.79 53.32
CA ARG A 60 -69.44 -8.25 54.22
C ARG A 60 -69.33 -7.51 55.57
N PRO A 61 -70.45 -7.22 56.25
CA PRO A 61 -70.41 -6.74 57.64
C PRO A 61 -69.59 -7.69 58.53
N GLY A 62 -68.74 -7.12 59.39
CA GLY A 62 -67.80 -7.87 60.22
C GLY A 62 -67.29 -7.01 61.38
N THR A 63 -66.50 -7.62 62.26
CA THR A 63 -65.89 -6.92 63.39
C THR A 63 -64.74 -6.03 62.93
N LEU A 64 -64.39 -5.01 63.71
CA LEU A 64 -63.24 -4.14 63.38
C LEU A 64 -61.95 -4.96 63.25
N ASN A 65 -61.80 -6.01 64.05
CA ASN A 65 -60.65 -6.89 64.00
C ASN A 65 -60.57 -7.68 62.68
N ASP A 66 -61.71 -8.04 62.09
CA ASP A 66 -61.76 -8.71 60.78
C ASP A 66 -61.23 -7.80 59.67
N PHE A 67 -61.52 -6.49 59.76
CA PHE A 67 -61.03 -5.50 58.80
C PHE A 67 -59.59 -5.06 59.07
N LEU A 68 -59.14 -5.05 60.33
CA LEU A 68 -57.74 -4.77 60.71
C LEU A 68 -56.80 -5.93 60.32
N GLY A 69 -57.31 -7.15 60.22
CA GLY A 69 -56.57 -8.34 59.80
C GLY A 69 -56.70 -8.69 58.32
N ALA A 70 -57.45 -7.92 57.53
CA ALA A 70 -57.64 -8.18 56.12
C ALA A 70 -56.37 -7.84 55.31
N MET A 71 -55.89 -8.80 54.50
CA MET A 71 -54.77 -8.60 53.59
C MET A 71 -55.07 -7.46 52.61
N THR A 72 -54.18 -6.49 52.54
CA THR A 72 -54.24 -5.35 51.63
C THR A 72 -53.53 -5.67 50.31
N GLU A 73 -53.74 -4.87 49.27
CA GLU A 73 -53.04 -5.06 47.98
C GLU A 73 -51.51 -4.99 48.11
N ASP A 74 -51.01 -4.23 49.09
CA ASP A 74 -49.59 -4.16 49.45
C ASP A 74 -49.07 -5.48 50.07
N ASP A 75 -49.94 -6.24 50.74
CA ASP A 75 -49.61 -7.56 51.29
C ASP A 75 -49.53 -8.64 50.19
N VAL A 76 -50.28 -8.46 49.09
CA VAL A 76 -50.28 -9.39 47.96
C VAL A 76 -49.00 -9.27 47.11
N ARG A 77 -48.44 -8.06 46.96
CA ARG A 77 -47.12 -7.87 46.33
C ARG A 77 -46.30 -6.78 47.04
N PRO A 78 -45.42 -7.17 47.96
CA PRO A 78 -44.57 -6.23 48.70
C PRO A 78 -43.67 -5.40 47.77
N GLU A 79 -43.40 -4.14 48.13
CA GLU A 79 -42.53 -3.23 47.36
C GLU A 79 -41.13 -3.82 47.11
N ALA A 80 -40.61 -4.60 48.06
CA ALA A 80 -39.34 -5.30 47.93
C ALA A 80 -39.31 -6.26 46.73
N LEU A 81 -40.42 -6.98 46.48
CA LEU A 81 -40.52 -7.89 45.34
C LEU A 81 -40.54 -7.11 44.03
N ARG A 82 -41.25 -5.98 43.97
CA ARG A 82 -41.26 -5.08 42.80
C ARG A 82 -39.86 -4.54 42.47
N ARG A 83 -39.07 -4.15 43.48
CA ARG A 83 -37.67 -3.71 43.28
C ARG A 83 -36.77 -4.84 42.82
N PHE A 84 -36.97 -6.05 43.34
CA PHE A 84 -36.22 -7.23 42.92
C PHE A 84 -36.51 -7.59 41.45
N GLU A 85 -37.77 -7.58 41.03
CA GLU A 85 -38.16 -7.82 39.62
C GLU A 85 -37.49 -6.81 38.68
N GLN A 86 -37.47 -5.52 39.04
CA GLN A 86 -36.77 -4.48 38.28
C GLN A 86 -35.27 -4.75 38.17
N MET A 87 -34.63 -5.13 39.28
CA MET A 87 -33.21 -5.47 39.30
C MET A 87 -32.91 -6.69 38.41
N VAL A 88 -33.74 -7.73 38.43
CA VAL A 88 -33.58 -8.91 37.58
C VAL A 88 -33.72 -8.54 36.10
N GLU A 89 -34.66 -7.67 35.76
CA GLU A 89 -34.83 -7.20 34.38
C GLU A 89 -33.61 -6.40 33.91
N GLU A 90 -33.07 -5.51 34.75
CA GLU A 90 -31.83 -4.79 34.46
C GLU A 90 -30.63 -5.72 34.31
N VAL A 91 -30.48 -6.72 35.18
CA VAL A 91 -29.42 -7.74 35.08
C VAL A 91 -29.54 -8.52 33.77
N SER A 92 -30.76 -8.88 33.35
CA SER A 92 -31.02 -9.59 32.09
C SER A 92 -30.64 -8.73 30.86
N ARG A 93 -31.01 -7.44 30.87
CA ARG A 93 -30.63 -6.49 29.83
C ARG A 93 -29.11 -6.28 29.79
N ASN A 94 -28.47 -6.11 30.95
CA ASN A 94 -27.02 -5.96 31.05
C ASN A 94 -26.28 -7.21 30.57
N ALA A 95 -26.75 -8.41 30.93
CA ALA A 95 -26.18 -9.66 30.44
C ALA A 95 -26.28 -9.79 28.92
N SER A 96 -27.42 -9.38 28.35
CA SER A 96 -27.63 -9.35 26.89
C SER A 96 -26.68 -8.37 26.19
N ALA A 97 -26.50 -7.18 26.75
CA ALA A 97 -25.54 -6.19 26.24
C ALA A 97 -24.09 -6.69 26.33
N VAL A 98 -23.71 -7.34 27.43
CA VAL A 98 -22.37 -7.95 27.59
C VAL A 98 -22.14 -9.06 26.56
N ALA A 99 -23.15 -9.89 26.29
CA ALA A 99 -23.06 -10.94 25.27
C ALA A 99 -22.86 -10.34 23.86
N GLN A 100 -23.60 -9.29 23.51
CA GLN A 100 -23.44 -8.57 22.25
C GLN A 100 -22.06 -7.91 22.13
N ASN A 101 -21.61 -7.22 23.18
CA ASN A 101 -20.29 -6.59 23.21
C ASN A 101 -19.16 -7.63 23.10
N THR A 102 -19.33 -8.79 23.74
CA THR A 102 -18.37 -9.91 23.63
C THR A 102 -18.33 -10.46 22.20
N ALA A 103 -19.47 -10.62 21.55
CA ALA A 103 -19.54 -11.06 20.15
C ALA A 103 -18.90 -10.04 19.21
N ALA A 104 -19.17 -8.75 19.41
CA ALA A 104 -18.54 -7.67 18.65
C ALA A 104 -17.02 -7.65 18.85
N ALA A 105 -16.53 -7.78 20.08
CA ALA A 105 -15.10 -7.83 20.39
C ALA A 105 -14.42 -9.03 19.72
N LYS A 106 -15.05 -10.21 19.73
CA LYS A 106 -14.55 -11.40 19.01
C LYS A 106 -14.46 -11.17 17.51
N LYS A 107 -15.48 -10.52 16.93
CA LYS A 107 -15.47 -10.15 15.52
C LYS A 107 -14.33 -9.17 15.21
N SER A 108 -14.18 -8.10 15.99
CA SER A 108 -13.08 -7.14 15.84
C SER A 108 -11.71 -7.79 15.96
N ALA A 109 -11.53 -8.75 16.88
CA ALA A 109 -10.28 -9.50 16.99
C ALA A 109 -10.01 -10.37 15.74
N SER A 110 -11.05 -11.00 15.18
CA SER A 110 -10.95 -11.76 13.93
C SER A 110 -10.60 -10.85 12.74
N ASP A 111 -11.27 -9.71 12.62
CA ASP A 111 -11.03 -8.73 11.56
C ASP A 111 -9.59 -8.18 11.66
N ALA A 112 -9.11 -7.86 12.88
CA ALA A 112 -7.73 -7.43 13.10
C ALA A 112 -6.70 -8.51 12.73
N SER A 113 -6.98 -9.78 13.02
CA SER A 113 -6.12 -10.91 12.61
C SER A 113 -6.08 -11.09 11.10
N ALA A 114 -7.21 -10.88 10.42
CA ALA A 114 -7.26 -10.90 8.95
C ALA A 114 -6.44 -9.74 8.36
N SER A 115 -6.63 -8.51 8.85
CA SER A 115 -5.83 -7.35 8.41
C SER A 115 -4.33 -7.53 8.67
N ALA A 116 -3.94 -8.15 9.79
CA ALA A 116 -2.53 -8.47 10.05
C ALA A 116 -1.96 -9.46 9.03
N SER A 117 -2.76 -10.44 8.60
CA SER A 117 -2.36 -11.45 7.61
C SER A 117 -2.25 -10.85 6.21
N GLU A 118 -3.15 -9.93 5.84
CA GLU A 118 -3.08 -9.15 4.61
C GLU A 118 -1.83 -8.25 4.59
N ALA A 119 -1.56 -7.55 5.69
CA ALA A 119 -0.35 -6.73 5.83
C ALA A 119 0.94 -7.55 5.67
N ALA A 120 0.99 -8.76 6.24
CA ALA A 120 2.13 -9.67 6.08
C ALA A 120 2.31 -10.13 4.63
N THR A 121 1.21 -10.37 3.91
CA THR A 121 1.24 -10.69 2.47
C THR A 121 1.81 -9.51 1.67
N HIS A 122 1.29 -8.30 1.89
CA HIS A 122 1.77 -7.10 1.21
C HIS A 122 3.24 -6.79 1.49
N ALA A 123 3.72 -7.03 2.72
CA ALA A 123 5.14 -6.90 3.04
C ALA A 123 6.01 -7.89 2.25
N THR A 124 5.52 -9.13 2.06
CA THR A 124 6.20 -10.15 1.26
C THR A 124 6.24 -9.76 -0.22
N ASP A 125 5.13 -9.27 -0.77
CA ASP A 125 5.05 -8.81 -2.15
C ASP A 125 5.99 -7.62 -2.39
N ALA A 126 6.01 -6.64 -1.47
CA ALA A 126 6.91 -5.50 -1.56
C ALA A 126 8.38 -5.92 -1.53
N ALA A 127 8.73 -6.90 -0.70
CA ALA A 127 10.08 -7.47 -0.67
C ALA A 127 10.42 -8.19 -1.99
N ALA A 128 9.48 -8.93 -2.56
CA ALA A 128 9.66 -9.60 -3.86
C ALA A 128 9.85 -8.59 -4.99
N SER A 129 9.02 -7.54 -5.06
CA SER A 129 9.17 -6.44 -6.02
C SER A 129 10.52 -5.73 -5.88
N SER A 130 11.00 -5.51 -4.65
CA SER A 130 12.31 -4.90 -4.39
C SER A 130 13.47 -5.76 -4.92
N ARG A 131 13.38 -7.10 -4.75
CA ARG A 131 14.36 -8.03 -5.33
C ARG A 131 14.30 -8.01 -6.86
N ALA A 132 13.10 -8.02 -7.44
CA ALA A 132 12.94 -7.94 -8.89
C ALA A 132 13.54 -6.65 -9.46
N ALA A 133 13.31 -5.50 -8.82
CA ALA A 133 13.91 -4.22 -9.20
C ALA A 133 15.45 -4.26 -9.12
N SER A 134 16.00 -4.88 -8.07
CA SER A 134 17.45 -5.05 -7.91
C SER A 134 18.06 -5.92 -9.02
N THR A 135 17.38 -7.00 -9.39
CA THR A 135 17.78 -7.85 -10.52
C THR A 135 17.76 -7.08 -11.84
N SER A 136 16.68 -6.33 -12.11
CA SER A 136 16.58 -5.49 -13.30
C SER A 136 17.68 -4.43 -13.37
N ALA A 137 18.02 -3.81 -12.24
CA ALA A 137 19.14 -2.87 -12.16
C ALA A 137 20.49 -3.54 -12.49
N GLY A 138 20.73 -4.75 -11.97
CA GLY A 138 21.92 -5.54 -12.30
C GLY A 138 22.01 -5.94 -13.78
N GLN A 139 20.88 -6.30 -14.39
CA GLN A 139 20.79 -6.57 -15.82
C GLN A 139 21.10 -5.32 -16.64
N ALA A 140 20.52 -4.17 -16.28
CA ALA A 140 20.78 -2.90 -16.95
C ALA A 140 22.27 -2.50 -16.87
N ALA A 141 22.92 -2.69 -15.71
CA ALA A 141 24.35 -2.45 -15.56
C ALA A 141 25.19 -3.37 -16.46
N SER A 142 24.83 -4.65 -16.55
CA SER A 142 25.52 -5.62 -17.43
C SER A 142 25.36 -5.27 -18.91
N SER A 143 24.16 -4.84 -19.32
CA SER A 143 23.90 -4.34 -20.67
C SER A 143 24.71 -3.09 -20.99
N ALA A 144 24.82 -2.14 -20.05
CA ALA A 144 25.65 -0.94 -20.20
C ALA A 144 27.14 -1.29 -20.39
N GLN A 145 27.65 -2.26 -19.63
CA GLN A 145 29.03 -2.74 -19.77
C GLN A 145 29.29 -3.39 -21.13
N SER A 146 28.32 -4.17 -21.61
CA SER A 146 28.38 -4.81 -22.92
C SER A 146 28.35 -3.78 -24.06
N ALA A 147 27.51 -2.75 -23.93
CA ALA A 147 27.46 -1.62 -24.86
C ALA A 147 28.78 -0.84 -24.89
N SER A 148 29.39 -0.57 -23.73
CA SER A 148 30.70 0.09 -23.63
C SER A 148 31.80 -0.71 -24.33
N SER A 149 31.85 -2.02 -24.09
CA SER A 149 32.82 -2.94 -24.72
C SER A 149 32.65 -2.97 -26.25
N SER A 150 31.40 -2.97 -26.71
CA SER A 150 31.06 -2.94 -28.14
C SER A 150 31.46 -1.60 -28.78
N ALA A 151 31.24 -0.47 -28.09
CA ALA A 151 31.67 0.84 -28.55
C ALA A 151 33.21 0.94 -28.66
N GLY A 152 33.95 0.37 -27.69
CA GLY A 152 35.41 0.28 -27.76
C GLY A 152 35.91 -0.55 -28.95
N THR A 153 35.23 -1.67 -29.22
CA THR A 153 35.52 -2.52 -30.38
C THR A 153 35.25 -1.78 -31.69
N ALA A 154 34.10 -1.09 -31.80
CA ALA A 154 33.76 -0.28 -32.96
C ALA A 154 34.77 0.85 -33.19
N SER A 155 35.23 1.52 -32.13
CA SER A 155 36.28 2.56 -32.22
C SER A 155 37.59 1.99 -32.76
N THR A 156 37.99 0.82 -32.28
CA THR A 156 39.19 0.12 -32.77
C THR A 156 39.06 -0.23 -34.25
N LYS A 157 37.92 -0.79 -34.66
CA LYS A 157 37.66 -1.13 -36.07
C LYS A 157 37.62 0.09 -36.98
N ALA A 158 37.06 1.20 -36.52
CA ALA A 158 37.10 2.46 -37.28
C ALA A 158 38.54 2.95 -37.50
N ARG A 159 39.41 2.84 -36.49
CA ARG A 159 40.84 3.20 -36.61
C ARG A 159 41.59 2.26 -37.57
N GLU A 160 41.32 0.95 -37.50
CA GLU A 160 41.89 -0.03 -38.43
C GLU A 160 41.47 0.27 -39.88
N ALA A 161 40.18 0.54 -40.10
CA ALA A 161 39.66 0.91 -41.42
C ALA A 161 40.32 2.19 -41.96
N ALA A 162 40.50 3.22 -41.11
CA ALA A 162 41.18 4.46 -41.49
C ALA A 162 42.64 4.22 -41.90
N LYS A 163 43.38 3.37 -41.17
CA LYS A 163 44.76 2.99 -41.53
C LYS A 163 44.81 2.26 -42.87
N SER A 164 43.89 1.31 -43.10
CA SER A 164 43.81 0.58 -44.36
C SER A 164 43.48 1.51 -45.54
N ALA A 165 42.59 2.49 -45.33
CA ALA A 165 42.28 3.50 -46.34
C ALA A 165 43.51 4.37 -46.68
N ALA A 166 44.27 4.80 -45.67
CA ALA A 166 45.50 5.56 -45.89
C ALA A 166 46.57 4.75 -46.64
N ALA A 167 46.73 3.46 -46.30
CA ALA A 167 47.64 2.56 -47.00
C ALA A 167 47.23 2.34 -48.47
N ALA A 168 45.93 2.23 -48.74
CA ALA A 168 45.40 2.13 -50.09
C ALA A 168 45.69 3.39 -50.93
N GLU A 169 45.53 4.59 -50.34
CA GLU A 169 45.83 5.84 -51.04
C GLU A 169 47.33 5.99 -51.33
N SER A 170 48.19 5.63 -50.37
CA SER A 170 49.65 5.60 -50.57
C SER A 170 50.07 4.62 -51.68
N SER A 171 49.38 3.49 -51.79
CA SER A 171 49.64 2.50 -52.85
C SER A 171 49.23 3.02 -54.22
N LYS A 172 48.11 3.76 -54.28
CA LYS A 172 47.64 4.43 -55.50
C LYS A 172 48.60 5.51 -55.98
N SER A 173 49.12 6.35 -55.07
CA SER A 173 50.11 7.38 -55.40
C SER A 173 51.44 6.79 -55.86
N ALA A 174 51.91 5.71 -55.22
CA ALA A 174 53.09 4.97 -55.67
C ALA A 174 52.90 4.40 -57.10
N GLY A 175 51.72 3.82 -57.37
CA GLY A 175 51.37 3.31 -58.70
C GLY A 175 51.24 4.41 -59.77
N SER A 176 50.75 5.60 -59.43
CA SER A 176 50.77 6.75 -60.37
C SER A 176 52.18 7.26 -60.60
N TYR A 177 53.01 7.35 -59.56
CA TYR A 177 54.40 7.77 -59.68
C TYR A 177 55.20 6.81 -60.57
N GLN A 178 55.07 5.49 -60.37
CA GLN A 178 55.68 4.49 -61.24
C GLN A 178 55.21 4.60 -62.71
N ARG A 179 53.91 4.87 -62.94
CA ARG A 179 53.38 5.10 -64.30
C ARG A 179 54.01 6.34 -64.95
N GLN A 180 54.08 7.46 -64.22
CA GLN A 180 54.68 8.70 -64.70
C GLN A 180 56.19 8.53 -64.98
N CYS A 181 56.91 7.86 -64.10
CA CYS A 181 58.30 7.46 -64.30
C CYS A 181 58.49 6.69 -65.62
N ARG A 182 57.67 5.65 -65.86
CA ARG A 182 57.73 4.86 -67.10
C ARG A 182 57.45 5.72 -68.35
N GLU A 183 56.53 6.67 -68.26
CA GLU A 183 56.17 7.55 -69.37
C GLU A 183 57.28 8.57 -69.68
N ASN A 184 57.89 9.17 -68.65
CA ASN A 184 59.04 10.05 -68.79
C ASN A 184 60.21 9.33 -69.46
N VAL A 185 60.57 8.14 -68.98
CA VAL A 185 61.63 7.31 -69.59
C VAL A 185 61.31 7.00 -71.06
N ARG A 186 60.06 6.64 -71.37
CA ARG A 186 59.64 6.38 -72.75
C ARG A 186 59.81 7.61 -73.65
N ASN A 187 59.39 8.78 -73.19
CA ASN A 187 59.48 10.03 -73.94
C ASN A 187 60.94 10.47 -74.15
N GLU A 188 61.76 10.33 -73.12
CA GLU A 188 63.19 10.67 -73.17
C GLU A 188 63.94 9.76 -74.15
N CYS A 189 63.67 8.45 -74.13
CA CYS A 189 64.20 7.51 -75.12
C CYS A 189 63.78 7.83 -76.57
N ARG A 190 62.54 8.32 -76.79
CA ARG A 190 62.07 8.73 -78.14
C ARG A 190 62.77 9.98 -78.67
N SER A 191 63.28 10.85 -77.80
CA SER A 191 63.96 12.09 -78.18
C SER A 191 65.40 11.89 -78.68
N ILE A 192 65.98 10.70 -78.50
CA ILE A 192 67.35 10.37 -78.92
C ILE A 192 67.36 10.09 -80.43
N THR A 193 68.01 10.96 -81.21
CA THR A 193 67.97 10.92 -82.69
C THR A 193 69.19 10.22 -83.33
N LYS A 194 70.23 9.83 -82.58
CA LYS A 194 71.40 9.14 -83.13
C LYS A 194 72.09 8.23 -82.11
N ILE A 195 72.00 6.92 -82.32
CA ILE A 195 72.79 5.91 -81.61
C ILE A 195 74.06 5.68 -82.46
N GLY A 196 75.24 5.94 -81.90
CA GLY A 196 76.50 5.55 -82.53
C GLY A 196 76.55 4.04 -82.72
N SER A 197 77.17 3.57 -83.80
CA SER A 197 77.02 2.25 -84.43
C SER A 197 77.41 0.99 -83.61
N HIS A 198 77.48 1.04 -82.29
CA HIS A 198 77.74 -0.11 -81.43
C HIS A 198 76.88 -0.06 -80.16
N PHE A 199 75.70 -0.68 -80.19
CA PHE A 199 74.97 -1.05 -78.97
C PHE A 199 74.22 -2.37 -79.17
N CYS A 200 74.47 -3.36 -78.31
CA CYS A 200 73.76 -4.63 -78.30
C CYS A 200 72.65 -4.60 -77.25
N ILE A 201 71.42 -4.94 -77.65
CA ILE A 201 70.27 -5.06 -76.74
C ILE A 201 70.11 -6.55 -76.40
N HIS A 202 70.19 -6.89 -75.11
CA HIS A 202 69.76 -8.20 -74.61
C HIS A 202 68.39 -8.06 -73.91
N SER A 203 67.50 -9.00 -74.18
CA SER A 203 66.15 -9.07 -73.59
C SER A 203 66.14 -10.17 -72.52
N ASP A 204 65.87 -9.81 -71.27
CA ASP A 204 65.58 -10.80 -70.23
C ASP A 204 64.10 -10.81 -69.83
N HIS A 205 63.69 -11.95 -69.28
CA HIS A 205 62.37 -12.58 -69.40
C HIS A 205 61.21 -11.97 -68.57
N GLU A 206 61.31 -10.72 -68.10
CA GLU A 206 60.24 -10.05 -67.32
C GLU A 206 59.88 -8.62 -67.79
N GLY A 207 60.23 -8.26 -69.03
CA GLY A 207 59.70 -7.04 -69.67
C GLY A 207 60.22 -5.71 -69.12
N VAL A 208 61.32 -5.73 -68.36
CA VAL A 208 62.09 -4.53 -67.98
C VAL A 208 63.41 -4.52 -68.76
N ARG A 209 63.57 -3.57 -69.68
CA ARG A 209 64.86 -3.33 -70.36
C ARG A 209 65.82 -2.66 -69.38
N SER A 210 66.79 -3.39 -68.83
CA SER A 210 67.93 -2.78 -68.14
C SER A 210 69.14 -2.74 -69.08
N CYS A 211 69.89 -1.63 -69.04
CA CYS A 211 71.16 -1.47 -69.73
C CYS A 211 72.26 -1.44 -68.69
N HIS A 212 73.10 -2.48 -68.62
CA HIS A 212 74.36 -2.43 -67.88
C HIS A 212 75.52 -2.12 -68.82
N LEU A 213 76.41 -1.22 -68.38
CA LEU A 213 77.65 -0.89 -69.07
C LEU A 213 78.81 -1.66 -68.44
N GLY A 214 79.38 -2.59 -69.20
CA GLY A 214 80.75 -3.03 -68.98
C GLY A 214 81.70 -1.84 -69.16
N THR A 215 82.84 -1.89 -68.47
CA THR A 215 83.89 -0.86 -68.47
C THR A 215 84.38 -0.57 -69.89
N GLY A 216 83.76 0.40 -70.57
CA GLY A 216 84.19 0.78 -71.93
C GLY A 216 83.24 1.54 -72.85
N CYS A 217 82.04 2.02 -72.46
CA CYS A 217 81.20 2.78 -73.41
C CYS A 217 80.91 4.24 -73.02
N GLY A 218 80.91 5.10 -74.05
CA GLY A 218 80.75 6.55 -74.01
C GLY A 218 79.33 7.05 -73.73
N GLY A 219 79.24 8.30 -73.29
CA GLY A 219 78.02 8.96 -72.82
C GLY A 219 77.01 9.35 -73.91
N LEU A 220 75.75 9.56 -73.50
CA LEU A 220 74.68 10.08 -74.34
C LEU A 220 74.87 11.57 -74.63
N LYS A 221 74.55 12.03 -75.83
CA LYS A 221 74.69 13.45 -76.21
C LYS A 221 73.32 14.12 -76.39
N ARG A 222 73.07 15.23 -75.70
CA ARG A 222 71.85 16.05 -75.83
C ARG A 222 72.28 17.45 -76.32
N GLY A 223 72.06 17.75 -77.60
CA GLY A 223 72.66 18.94 -78.22
C GLY A 223 74.19 18.85 -78.28
N SER A 224 74.91 19.86 -77.76
CA SER A 224 76.38 19.89 -77.72
C SER A 224 77.01 19.19 -76.50
N GLU A 225 76.23 18.81 -75.48
CA GLU A 225 76.75 18.25 -74.22
C GLU A 225 76.65 16.72 -74.14
N ILE A 226 77.67 16.08 -73.55
CA ILE A 226 77.76 14.62 -73.33
C ILE A 226 77.45 14.31 -71.86
N PHE A 227 76.38 13.57 -71.60
CA PHE A 227 75.95 13.06 -70.31
C PHE A 227 76.38 11.60 -70.13
N ARG A 228 77.11 11.29 -69.05
CA ARG A 228 77.40 9.90 -68.65
C ARG A 228 76.15 9.23 -68.11
N ASN A 229 75.97 7.96 -68.47
CA ASN A 229 74.74 7.19 -68.32
C ASN A 229 74.43 6.74 -66.87
N GLU A 230 75.02 7.37 -65.86
CA GLU A 230 74.77 7.04 -64.44
C GLU A 230 73.41 7.58 -63.95
N CYS A 231 72.77 8.45 -64.74
CA CYS A 231 71.53 9.15 -64.39
C CYS A 231 70.27 8.64 -65.12
N ILE A 232 70.22 7.39 -65.61
CA ILE A 232 68.93 6.80 -66.01
C ILE A 232 68.18 6.39 -64.73
N ILE A 233 67.72 7.43 -64.04
CA ILE A 233 66.52 7.54 -63.20
C ILE A 233 66.24 6.29 -62.36
N LYS A 234 66.82 6.25 -61.15
CA LYS A 234 66.31 5.40 -60.07
C LYS A 234 64.92 5.90 -59.68
N CYS A 235 63.87 5.33 -60.27
CA CYS A 235 62.54 5.39 -59.70
C CYS A 235 62.51 4.39 -58.53
N GLN A 236 62.84 4.87 -57.32
CA GLN A 236 62.48 4.20 -56.08
C GLN A 236 61.08 4.65 -55.65
#